data_AF-A0A520FFP3-F1
#
_entry.id   AF-A0A520FFP3-F1
#
_cell.length_a   1.000
_cell.length_b   1.000
_cell.length_c   1.000
_cell.angle_alpha   90.00
_cell.angle_beta   90.00
_cell.angle_gamma   90.00
#
_symmetry.space_group_name_H-M   'P 1'
#
loop_
_entity.id
_entity.type
_entity.pdbx_description
1 polymer ?
#
loop_
_entity_poly.entity_id
_entity_poly.type
_entity_poly.pdbx_seq_one_letter_code
_entity_poly.pdbx_strand_id
1 'polypeptide(L)'
;MWYLLFKYVLIGPILRVLGRPSVVGAGNIPKTGPVIIAGNHLTVVDSFFLVLLVRRRVTFIAKSEYFTGRGIKGAAFRWFYSATGQVPVDRRGAGASAPALDAAKSILRQRKVWAVYPEGTRSPDGRLYKGKTGLARVALETGAPVVPVVMHGTLGV
;
A
#
# COMPACT_ATOMS: atom_id res chain seq x y z
N MET A 1 9.48 -7.89 -13.42
CA MET A 1 8.59 -8.40 -14.48
C MET A 1 7.14 -8.54 -13.98
N TRP A 2 6.86 -9.39 -12.99
CA TRP A 2 5.48 -9.68 -12.52
C TRP A 2 4.63 -8.48 -12.09
N TYR A 3 5.20 -7.50 -11.38
CA TYR A 3 4.45 -6.29 -10.98
C TYR A 3 3.80 -5.56 -12.17
N LEU A 4 4.56 -5.37 -13.27
CA LEU A 4 4.07 -4.70 -14.46
C LEU A 4 3.05 -5.57 -15.21
N LEU A 5 3.26 -6.89 -15.24
CA LEU A 5 2.31 -7.85 -15.81
C LEU A 5 0.96 -7.78 -15.08
N PHE A 6 0.96 -7.84 -13.74
CA PHE A 6 -0.27 -7.70 -12.97
C PHE A 6 -0.95 -6.35 -13.20
N LYS A 7 -0.17 -5.28 -13.24
CA LYS A 7 -0.69 -3.93 -13.39
C LYS A 7 -1.26 -3.62 -14.78
N TYR A 8 -0.67 -4.13 -15.85
CA TYR A 8 -1.02 -3.72 -17.21
C TYR A 8 -1.71 -4.80 -18.04
N VAL A 9 -1.55 -6.09 -17.70
CA VAL A 9 -2.04 -7.20 -18.51
C VAL A 9 -3.09 -8.03 -17.79
N LEU A 10 -2.93 -8.26 -16.47
CA LEU A 10 -3.82 -9.15 -15.72
C LEU A 10 -4.86 -8.38 -14.90
N ILE A 11 -4.50 -7.97 -13.68
CA ILE A 11 -5.43 -7.39 -12.70
C ILE A 11 -5.89 -5.99 -13.15
N GLY A 12 -4.98 -5.18 -13.69
CA GLY A 12 -5.28 -3.80 -14.04
C GLY A 12 -6.39 -3.61 -15.08
N PRO A 13 -6.38 -4.32 -16.23
CA PRO A 13 -7.48 -4.27 -17.19
C PRO A 13 -8.85 -4.61 -16.57
N ILE A 14 -8.91 -5.65 -15.74
CA ILE A 14 -10.15 -6.04 -15.04
C ILE A 14 -10.64 -4.89 -14.16
N LEU A 15 -9.76 -4.29 -13.36
CA LEU A 15 -10.10 -3.15 -12.52
C LEU A 15 -10.54 -1.91 -13.31
N ARG A 16 -9.96 -1.68 -14.50
CA ARG A 16 -10.36 -0.56 -15.37
C ARG A 16 -11.77 -0.76 -15.92
N VAL A 17 -12.10 -1.98 -16.34
CA VAL A 17 -13.42 -2.30 -16.91
C VAL A 17 -14.51 -2.27 -15.84
N LEU A 18 -14.28 -2.92 -14.70
CA LEU A 18 -15.27 -3.05 -13.64
C LEU A 18 -15.43 -1.78 -12.80
N GLY A 19 -14.31 -1.12 -12.45
CA GLY A 19 -14.33 0.02 -11.54
C GLY A 19 -14.25 1.39 -12.19
N ARG A 20 -13.87 1.48 -13.47
CA ARG A 20 -13.69 2.74 -14.24
C ARG A 20 -13.01 3.85 -13.42
N PRO A 21 -11.85 3.57 -12.79
CA PRO A 21 -11.27 4.49 -11.84
C PRO A 21 -10.76 5.76 -12.52
N SER A 22 -10.99 6.90 -11.89
CA SER A 22 -10.41 8.20 -12.26
C SER A 22 -9.45 8.67 -11.18
N VAL A 23 -8.50 9.54 -11.56
CA VAL A 23 -7.55 10.14 -10.61
C VAL A 23 -7.38 11.61 -10.91
N VAL A 24 -7.49 12.43 -9.87
CA VAL A 24 -7.19 13.85 -9.89
C VAL A 24 -5.92 14.09 -9.08
N GLY A 25 -5.04 14.97 -9.54
CA GLY A 25 -3.81 15.30 -8.79
C GLY A 25 -2.71 14.23 -8.85
N ALA A 26 -2.75 13.30 -9.80
CA ALA A 26 -1.68 12.29 -9.96
C ALA A 26 -0.27 12.90 -10.14
N GLY A 27 -0.19 14.15 -10.61
CA GLY A 27 1.06 14.92 -10.73
C GLY A 27 1.68 15.34 -9.41
N ASN A 28 0.93 15.30 -8.30
CA ASN A 28 1.43 15.66 -6.97
C ASN A 28 2.40 14.61 -6.40
N ILE A 29 2.40 13.39 -6.97
CA ILE A 29 3.32 12.33 -6.56
C ILE A 29 4.69 12.59 -7.22
N PRO A 30 5.77 12.79 -6.43
CA PRO A 30 7.11 12.99 -6.98
C PRO A 30 7.53 11.84 -7.90
N LYS A 31 8.05 12.20 -9.08
CA LYS A 31 8.49 11.24 -10.11
C LYS A 31 9.64 10.35 -9.64
N THR A 32 10.49 10.84 -8.76
CA THR A 32 11.67 10.16 -8.21
C THR A 32 11.81 10.44 -6.71
N GLY A 33 12.73 9.73 -6.04
CA GLY A 33 13.00 9.92 -4.61
C GLY A 33 12.02 9.20 -3.68
N PRO A 34 12.25 9.24 -2.36
CA PRO A 34 11.32 8.69 -1.38
C PRO A 34 9.99 9.45 -1.41
N VAL A 35 8.89 8.75 -1.20
CA VAL A 35 7.57 9.38 -0.97
C VAL A 35 6.69 8.46 -0.14
N ILE A 36 5.96 9.07 0.79
CA ILE A 36 4.92 8.42 1.58
C ILE A 36 3.58 8.76 0.94
N ILE A 37 2.82 7.75 0.53
CA ILE A 37 1.43 7.93 0.09
C ILE A 37 0.52 7.55 1.26
N ALA A 38 -0.20 8.53 1.78
CA ALA A 38 -1.08 8.36 2.94
C ALA A 38 -2.55 8.34 2.48
N GLY A 39 -3.16 7.16 2.50
CA GLY A 39 -4.55 6.96 2.07
C GLY A 39 -5.52 6.72 3.22
N ASN A 40 -6.81 6.99 3.02
CA ASN A 40 -7.86 6.29 3.77
C ASN A 40 -8.05 4.87 3.22
N HIS A 41 -8.71 4.00 4.00
CA HIS A 41 -8.93 2.61 3.61
C HIS A 41 -10.39 2.20 3.85
N LEU A 42 -11.13 1.92 2.78
CA LEU A 42 -12.52 1.47 2.79
C LEU A 42 -12.59 -0.03 2.55
N THR A 43 -11.89 -0.52 1.53
CA THR A 43 -11.98 -1.92 1.06
C THR A 43 -10.63 -2.45 0.63
N VAL A 44 -10.51 -3.78 0.50
CA VAL A 44 -9.25 -4.40 0.06
C VAL A 44 -8.84 -3.92 -1.33
N VAL A 45 -9.82 -3.61 -2.21
CA VAL A 45 -9.56 -3.19 -3.59
C VAL A 45 -8.87 -1.83 -3.68
N ASP A 46 -8.94 -0.99 -2.64
CA ASP A 46 -8.24 0.30 -2.58
C ASP A 46 -6.76 0.18 -2.94
N SER A 47 -6.08 -0.83 -2.37
CA SER A 47 -4.64 -1.02 -2.57
C SER A 47 -4.33 -1.37 -4.03
N PHE A 48 -5.25 -2.04 -4.72
CA PHE A 48 -5.10 -2.40 -6.11
C PHE A 48 -5.36 -1.20 -7.02
N PHE A 49 -6.39 -0.39 -6.74
CA PHE A 49 -6.62 0.87 -7.47
C PHE A 49 -5.47 1.85 -7.29
N LEU A 50 -4.93 1.97 -6.07
CA LEU A 50 -3.76 2.82 -5.83
C LEU A 50 -2.56 2.36 -6.67
N VAL A 51 -2.26 1.05 -6.67
CA VAL A 51 -1.21 0.46 -7.52
C VAL A 51 -1.46 0.72 -9.01
N LEU A 52 -2.70 0.64 -9.45
CA LEU A 52 -3.09 0.85 -10.84
C LEU A 52 -2.88 2.32 -11.28
N LEU A 53 -3.32 3.27 -10.47
CA LEU A 53 -3.37 4.70 -10.81
C LEU A 53 -2.04 5.42 -10.56
N VAL A 54 -1.27 5.00 -9.56
CA VAL A 54 0.04 5.61 -9.25
C VAL A 54 1.08 5.11 -10.25
N ARG A 55 1.77 6.01 -10.97
CA ARG A 55 2.78 5.64 -11.98
C ARG A 55 3.93 4.81 -11.42
N ARG A 56 4.40 5.17 -10.22
CA ARG A 56 5.54 4.53 -9.55
C ARG A 56 5.14 3.20 -8.92
N ARG A 57 6.11 2.30 -8.77
CA ARG A 57 5.90 1.06 -8.02
C ARG A 57 5.59 1.38 -6.56
N VAL A 58 4.39 1.02 -6.13
CA VAL A 58 3.91 1.20 -4.75
C VAL A 58 4.24 -0.03 -3.91
N THR A 59 4.86 0.19 -2.76
CA THR A 59 5.12 -0.85 -1.77
C THR A 59 4.31 -0.60 -0.50
N PHE A 60 3.58 -1.62 -0.08
CA PHE A 60 2.93 -1.72 1.21
C PHE A 60 3.73 -2.62 2.13
N ILE A 61 3.55 -2.38 3.43
CA ILE A 61 3.89 -3.37 4.44
C ILE A 61 2.70 -4.32 4.55
N ALA A 62 2.96 -5.61 4.48
CA ALA A 62 1.97 -6.67 4.47
C ALA A 62 2.17 -7.61 5.66
N LYS A 63 1.09 -8.29 6.06
CA LYS A 63 1.10 -9.27 7.13
C LYS A 63 2.06 -10.42 6.79
N SER A 64 2.93 -10.81 7.73
CA SER A 64 3.92 -11.88 7.53
C SER A 64 3.25 -13.21 7.15
N GLU A 65 2.02 -13.45 7.59
CA GLU A 65 1.23 -14.65 7.27
C GLU A 65 0.98 -14.83 5.77
N TYR A 66 0.96 -13.74 4.98
CA TYR A 66 0.86 -13.83 3.52
C TYR A 66 2.11 -14.45 2.88
N PHE A 67 3.21 -14.52 3.61
CA PHE A 67 4.50 -15.03 3.13
C PHE A 67 4.87 -16.37 3.75
N THR A 68 4.24 -16.76 4.86
CA THR A 68 4.56 -17.98 5.62
C THR A 68 3.46 -19.04 5.57
N GLY A 69 2.35 -18.78 4.87
CA GLY A 69 1.27 -19.74 4.67
C GLY A 69 1.76 -21.05 4.03
N ARG A 70 1.17 -22.18 4.46
CA ARG A 70 1.49 -23.53 3.97
C ARG A 70 0.57 -23.97 2.81
N GLY A 71 0.97 -25.02 2.09
CA GLY A 71 0.21 -25.59 0.98
C GLY A 71 0.19 -24.72 -0.29
N ILE A 72 -0.58 -25.15 -1.29
CA ILE A 72 -0.64 -24.49 -2.62
C ILE A 72 -1.12 -23.04 -2.49
N LYS A 73 -2.16 -22.79 -1.69
CA LYS A 73 -2.68 -21.44 -1.43
C LYS A 73 -1.61 -20.55 -0.79
N GLY A 74 -0.92 -21.05 0.24
CA GLY A 74 0.16 -20.31 0.90
C GLY A 74 1.32 -19.99 -0.04
N ALA A 75 1.73 -20.95 -0.87
CA ALA A 75 2.77 -20.76 -1.89
C ALA A 75 2.38 -19.70 -2.92
N ALA A 76 1.11 -19.71 -3.39
CA ALA A 76 0.59 -18.72 -4.33
C ALA A 76 0.56 -17.31 -3.73
N PHE A 77 0.10 -17.16 -2.48
CA PHE A 77 0.13 -15.88 -1.76
C PHE A 77 1.57 -15.38 -1.60
N ARG A 78 2.46 -16.22 -1.07
CA ARG A 78 3.88 -15.88 -0.89
C ARG A 78 4.50 -15.39 -2.19
N TRP A 79 4.27 -16.12 -3.29
CA TRP A 79 4.74 -15.71 -4.61
C TRP A 79 4.16 -14.37 -5.04
N PHE A 80 2.83 -14.18 -4.97
CA PHE A 80 2.17 -12.94 -5.37
C PHE A 80 2.67 -11.70 -4.61
N TYR A 81 2.72 -11.77 -3.29
CA TYR A 81 3.18 -10.65 -2.46
C TYR A 81 4.67 -10.35 -2.65
N SER A 82 5.50 -11.37 -2.83
CA SER A 82 6.93 -11.20 -3.14
C SER A 82 7.14 -10.60 -4.53
N ALA A 83 6.41 -11.10 -5.53
CA ALA A 83 6.48 -10.65 -6.92
C ALA A 83 6.04 -9.19 -7.09
N THR A 84 5.04 -8.77 -6.32
CA THR A 84 4.57 -7.38 -6.26
C THR A 84 5.44 -6.49 -5.35
N GLY A 85 6.34 -7.07 -4.56
CA GLY A 85 7.37 -6.36 -3.78
C GLY A 85 6.81 -5.71 -2.53
N GLN A 86 5.86 -6.38 -1.88
CA GLN A 86 5.36 -6.00 -0.56
C GLN A 86 6.36 -6.46 0.51
N VAL A 87 6.44 -5.72 1.61
CA VAL A 87 7.38 -6.01 2.70
C VAL A 87 6.65 -6.76 3.82
N PRO A 88 7.06 -8.00 4.18
CA PRO A 88 6.45 -8.73 5.28
C PRO A 88 6.83 -8.10 6.61
N VAL A 89 5.86 -7.93 7.50
CA VAL A 89 6.09 -7.56 8.90
C VAL A 89 5.13 -8.35 9.78
N ASP A 90 5.66 -8.89 10.88
CA ASP A 90 4.84 -9.42 11.95
C ASP A 90 4.21 -8.27 12.73
N ARG A 91 2.86 -8.27 12.77
CA ARG A 91 2.07 -7.24 13.43
C ARG A 91 1.46 -7.70 14.75
N ARG A 92 1.90 -8.84 15.30
CA ARG A 92 1.38 -9.41 16.55
C ARG A 92 2.12 -8.86 17.78
N GLY A 93 1.37 -8.65 18.86
CA GLY A 93 1.91 -8.27 20.17
C GLY A 93 2.17 -6.76 20.36
N ALA A 94 2.48 -6.38 21.60
CA ALA A 94 2.63 -4.98 22.02
C ALA A 94 3.82 -4.23 21.37
N GLY A 95 4.77 -4.95 20.74
CA GLY A 95 5.95 -4.39 20.05
C GLY A 95 5.84 -4.31 18.52
N ALA A 96 4.71 -4.74 17.93
CA ALA A 96 4.50 -4.86 16.49
C ALA A 96 4.72 -3.56 15.68
N SER A 97 4.64 -2.40 16.33
CA SER A 97 4.79 -1.11 15.67
C SER A 97 6.24 -0.85 15.23
N ALA A 98 7.25 -1.22 16.02
CA ALA A 98 8.64 -0.89 15.71
C ALA A 98 9.13 -1.55 14.40
N PRO A 99 8.95 -2.87 14.18
CA PRO A 99 9.34 -3.52 12.93
C PRO A 99 8.67 -2.91 11.69
N ALA A 100 7.41 -2.47 11.82
CA ALA A 100 6.70 -1.80 10.72
C ALA A 100 7.30 -0.43 10.40
N LEU A 101 7.67 0.35 11.41
CA LEU A 101 8.31 1.65 11.21
C LEU A 101 9.71 1.49 10.59
N ASP A 102 10.48 0.49 11.01
CA ASP A 102 11.81 0.23 10.44
C ASP A 102 11.74 -0.27 8.99
N ALA A 103 10.76 -1.12 8.68
CA ALA A 103 10.46 -1.53 7.31
C ALA A 103 10.10 -0.32 6.44
N ALA A 104 9.24 0.59 6.93
CA ALA A 104 8.86 1.82 6.24
C ALA A 104 10.08 2.70 5.95
N LYS A 105 10.93 2.94 6.96
CA LYS A 105 12.19 3.68 6.81
C LYS A 105 13.12 3.02 5.80
N SER A 106 13.22 1.69 5.79
CA SER A 106 14.03 0.95 4.83
C SER A 106 13.55 1.14 3.39
N ILE A 107 12.23 1.10 3.15
CA ILE A 107 11.63 1.38 1.83
C ILE A 107 12.02 2.78 1.37
N LEU A 108 11.88 3.78 2.25
CA LEU A 108 12.15 5.18 1.92
C LEU A 108 13.65 5.45 1.71
N ARG A 109 14.55 4.87 2.50
CA ARG A 109 16.01 4.96 2.28
C ARG A 109 16.43 4.42 0.91
N GLN A 110 15.69 3.44 0.39
CA GLN A 110 15.88 2.93 -0.97
C GLN A 110 15.27 3.83 -2.06
N ARG A 111 14.83 5.05 -1.70
CA ARG A 111 14.19 6.04 -2.59
C ARG A 111 12.91 5.51 -3.27
N LYS A 112 12.18 4.61 -2.60
CA LYS A 112 10.95 3.99 -3.09
C LYS A 112 9.70 4.67 -2.53
N VAL A 113 8.53 4.23 -3.03
CA VAL A 113 7.21 4.66 -2.56
C VAL A 113 6.74 3.74 -1.46
N TRP A 114 6.44 4.30 -0.28
CA TRP A 114 5.72 3.59 0.77
C TRP A 114 4.27 4.07 0.82
N ALA A 115 3.32 3.18 0.54
CA ALA A 115 1.91 3.47 0.76
C ALA A 115 1.43 2.90 2.09
N VAL A 116 0.63 3.67 2.80
CA VAL A 116 0.12 3.33 4.11
C VAL A 116 -1.25 3.94 4.35
N TYR A 117 -2.06 3.23 5.13
CA TYR A 117 -3.33 3.68 5.65
C TYR A 117 -3.16 4.07 7.12
N PRO A 118 -3.11 5.36 7.47
CA PRO A 118 -2.73 5.81 8.81
C PRO A 118 -3.65 5.29 9.93
N GLU A 119 -4.93 5.03 9.63
CA GLU A 119 -5.91 4.44 10.54
C GLU A 119 -5.53 3.01 10.96
N GLY A 120 -4.77 2.29 10.11
CA GLY A 120 -4.26 0.95 10.38
C GLY A 120 -5.28 -0.18 10.19
N THR A 121 -6.54 0.14 9.90
CA THR A 121 -7.62 -0.79 9.55
C THR A 121 -8.50 -0.17 8.46
N ARG A 122 -9.40 -0.98 7.89
CA ARG A 122 -10.46 -0.48 7.01
C ARG A 122 -11.54 0.21 7.84
N SER A 123 -12.07 1.30 7.31
CA SER A 123 -13.24 1.99 7.83
C SER A 123 -14.48 1.10 7.65
N PRO A 124 -15.23 0.79 8.72
CA PRO A 124 -16.42 -0.05 8.62
C PRO A 124 -17.63 0.66 8.00
N ASP A 125 -17.66 2.00 8.05
CA ASP A 125 -18.81 2.83 7.67
C ASP A 125 -18.46 3.91 6.63
N GLY A 126 -17.22 3.93 6.15
CA GLY A 126 -16.75 4.90 5.17
C GLY A 126 -16.25 6.23 5.75
N ARG A 127 -16.33 6.42 7.07
CA ARG A 127 -15.83 7.62 7.76
C ARG A 127 -14.32 7.56 7.94
N LEU A 128 -13.70 8.73 8.07
CA LEU A 128 -12.28 8.85 8.45
C LEU A 128 -12.14 8.78 9.96
N TYR A 129 -11.32 7.85 10.45
CA TYR A 129 -10.97 7.74 11.86
C TYR A 129 -9.60 8.34 12.16
N LYS A 130 -9.31 8.43 13.47
CA LYS A 130 -8.03 8.94 13.96
C LYS A 130 -6.87 8.07 13.45
N GLY A 131 -5.98 8.69 12.68
CA GLY A 131 -4.73 8.07 12.26
C GLY A 131 -3.78 7.83 13.42
N LYS A 132 -2.96 6.78 13.31
CA LYS A 132 -1.83 6.51 14.21
C LYS A 132 -0.66 7.44 13.88
N THR A 133 0.16 7.75 14.88
CA THR A 133 1.31 8.68 14.75
C THR A 133 2.51 8.10 14.00
N GLY A 134 2.53 6.79 13.73
CA GLY A 134 3.65 6.10 13.11
C GLY A 134 4.07 6.68 11.74
N LEU A 135 3.12 7.07 10.91
CA LEU A 135 3.41 7.75 9.64
C LEU A 135 4.16 9.05 9.86
N ALA A 136 3.69 9.89 10.78
CA ALA A 136 4.31 11.19 11.06
C ALA A 136 5.74 11.01 11.57
N ARG A 137 5.98 10.03 12.46
CA ARG A 137 7.32 9.69 12.94
C ARG A 137 8.26 9.29 11.80
N VAL A 138 7.82 8.42 10.90
CA VAL A 138 8.63 8.01 9.74
C VAL A 138 8.90 9.18 8.80
N ALA A 139 7.92 10.04 8.55
CA ALA A 139 8.10 11.22 7.71
C ALA A 139 9.16 12.16 8.30
N LEU A 140 9.08 12.47 9.60
CA LEU A 140 10.05 13.31 10.30
C LEU A 140 11.46 12.70 10.32
N GLU A 141 11.58 11.40 10.60
CA GLU A 141 12.89 10.72 10.65
C GLU A 141 13.56 10.57 9.28
N THR A 142 12.80 10.53 8.18
CA THR A 142 13.33 10.28 6.83
C THR A 142 13.38 11.51 5.93
N GLY A 143 12.66 12.58 6.29
CA GLY A 143 12.45 13.74 5.42
C GLY A 143 11.64 13.43 4.16
N ALA A 144 11.01 12.24 4.07
CA ALA A 144 10.24 11.88 2.89
C ALA A 144 8.94 12.72 2.81
N PRO A 145 8.61 13.28 1.64
CA PRO A 145 7.36 14.00 1.47
C PRO A 145 6.16 13.06 1.66
N VAL A 146 5.12 13.58 2.31
CA VAL A 146 3.84 12.90 2.49
C VAL A 146 2.86 13.45 1.46
N VAL A 147 2.33 12.56 0.61
CA VAL A 147 1.27 12.87 -0.35
C VAL A 147 -0.04 12.25 0.16
N PRO A 148 -1.00 13.05 0.63
CA PRO A 148 -2.31 12.54 1.00
C PRO A 148 -3.09 12.10 -0.25
N VAL A 149 -3.80 10.98 -0.14
CA VAL A 149 -4.68 10.44 -1.18
C VAL A 149 -6.01 10.08 -0.55
N VAL A 150 -7.10 10.41 -1.26
CA VAL A 150 -8.44 10.00 -0.86
C VAL A 150 -8.94 8.95 -1.83
N MET A 151 -9.31 7.79 -1.30
CA MET A 151 -10.05 6.73 -1.96
C MET A 151 -11.53 6.94 -1.71
N HIS A 152 -12.30 7.01 -2.80
CA HIS A 152 -13.75 7.22 -2.77
C HIS A 152 -14.43 6.30 -3.78
N GLY A 153 -15.64 5.83 -3.46
CA GLY A 153 -16.46 4.99 -4.35
C GLY A 153 -16.12 3.49 -4.37
N THR A 154 -15.18 3.02 -3.54
CA THR A 154 -14.75 1.60 -3.55
C THR A 154 -15.60 0.66 -2.68
N LEU A 155 -16.61 1.17 -1.97
CA LEU A 155 -17.54 0.35 -1.18
C LEU A 155 -18.53 -0.45 -2.05
N GLY A 156 -18.77 -0.01 -3.30
CA GLY A 156 -19.67 -0.65 -4.25
C GLY A 156 -18.97 -1.49 -5.33
N VAL A 157 -17.66 -1.73 -5.19
CA VAL A 157 -16.82 -2.49 -6.13
C VAL A 157 -16.38 -3.79 -5.49
#